data_AF-S0GKI0-F1
#
_entry.id   AF-S0GKI0-F1
#
_cell.length_a   1.000
_cell.length_b   1.000
_cell.length_c   1.000
_cell.angle_alpha   90.00
_cell.angle_beta   90.00
_cell.angle_gamma   90.00
#
_symmetry.space_group_name_H-M   'P 1'
#
loop_
_entity.id
_entity.type
_entity.pdbx_description
1 polymer ?
#
loop_
_entity_poly.entity_id
_entity_poly.type
_entity_poly.pdbx_seq_one_letter_code
_entity_poly.pdbx_strand_id
1 'polypeptide(L)'
;MRYYSFDLFDTCFVRACGDPKNIFDLLAYRILGDDSSDSVRYDFSQIRIEGEKKARKLSNKKEISLDDIYMNCDFSGLTSLSNKKILMAEMEIEKEQLVPVYSIWKKIRELHQEGHGIYYISDMYLPYEFLLNLLKEYDFWKDKDSLYVSSACYLTKFAGTLYEKVASENNLSYQKWIHWGDNKYSDYFIPKKKGIHASLVQHKYSFYEHYLLKQDYFFGFFVNQHLAGISKAVRLSFPNTPQYAFAADLIAPLYVPFVYKVLLDATLSGIKKIFFLARDGYILYQIAQSLQSEFPNIELRYLYVSRSSLYLPGLQEINSNSLQSLTKTEFGFTNENKLEILANFIVPEVLEQIKKVTFENLNEDIFSNNSVLSILSQYNKKQQDLIYEYFIQEGLADMSHKVAVVDVRGTRSCLQAINTILSNKGYTPVKGYYLEVFKNRKTIKETGDYSSIYYHERFRNNSLIYIYELGNIFEQYFSLSPHLRTIAYKKNRDLIQPVFEESEIDNVVVNTVKCHEDVMALFSKLFISNKLHLHVNSTLFLTTKVLIYFSQKPIYRYLSALNPVRINNKKGKYIYIVKRISLNSIRKHNISWWRGSVYFLLRTVAFSKVINPISFCLKKIYHRTTN
;
A
#
# COMPACT_ATOMS: atom_id res chain seq x y z
N MET A 1 -44.87 -3.71 -3.76
CA MET A 1 -43.74 -2.77 -3.51
C MET A 1 -43.00 -3.22 -2.25
N ARG A 2 -41.67 -3.27 -2.27
CA ARG A 2 -40.81 -3.56 -1.10
C ARG A 2 -40.21 -2.26 -0.56
N TYR A 3 -39.89 -2.22 0.72
CA TYR A 3 -39.24 -1.10 1.40
C TYR A 3 -37.85 -1.52 1.87
N TYR A 4 -36.88 -0.61 1.82
CA TYR A 4 -35.48 -0.93 2.10
C TYR A 4 -34.92 0.08 3.09
N SER A 5 -34.27 -0.41 4.14
CA SER A 5 -33.60 0.45 5.11
C SER A 5 -32.22 -0.05 5.47
N PHE A 6 -31.32 0.87 5.78
CA PHE A 6 -29.95 0.56 6.16
C PHE A 6 -29.59 1.28 7.45
N ASP A 7 -28.91 0.57 8.34
CA ASP A 7 -28.12 1.21 9.38
C ASP A 7 -26.89 1.92 8.79
N LEU A 8 -26.35 2.90 9.52
CA LEU A 8 -25.22 3.72 9.07
C LEU A 8 -23.86 3.18 9.53
N PHE A 9 -23.65 2.97 10.82
CA PHE A 9 -22.33 2.72 11.40
C PHE A 9 -22.01 1.22 11.44
N ASP A 10 -20.79 0.84 11.08
CA ASP A 10 -20.40 -0.55 10.86
C ASP A 10 -21.25 -1.31 9.82
N THR A 11 -22.11 -0.56 9.09
CA THR A 11 -22.97 -1.03 8.00
C THR A 11 -22.62 -0.31 6.70
N CYS A 12 -23.11 0.94 6.51
CA CYS A 12 -22.80 1.77 5.34
C CYS A 12 -21.39 2.37 5.42
N PHE A 13 -20.96 2.74 6.62
CA PHE A 13 -19.65 3.32 6.91
C PHE A 13 -18.95 2.52 7.98
N VAL A 14 -17.62 2.47 7.92
CA VAL A 14 -16.76 1.93 8.99
C VAL A 14 -15.80 3.02 9.45
N ARG A 15 -15.39 2.96 10.71
CA ARG A 15 -14.35 3.86 11.23
C ARG A 15 -12.96 3.33 10.86
N ALA A 16 -12.14 4.19 10.26
CA ALA A 16 -10.76 3.88 9.94
C ALA A 16 -9.86 3.78 11.17
N CYS A 17 -10.23 4.39 12.30
CA CYS A 17 -9.47 4.30 13.55
C CYS A 17 -9.62 2.97 14.30
N GLY A 18 -10.39 2.01 13.78
CA GLY A 18 -10.62 0.73 14.44
C GLY A 18 -11.69 0.86 15.54
N ASP A 19 -11.27 0.86 16.81
CA ASP A 19 -12.21 1.03 17.93
C ASP A 19 -12.79 2.47 17.93
N PRO A 20 -14.11 2.65 18.15
CA PRO A 20 -14.71 3.99 18.22
C PRO A 20 -14.08 4.90 19.28
N LYS A 21 -13.52 4.36 20.37
CA LYS A 21 -12.85 5.18 21.40
C LYS A 21 -11.59 5.87 20.89
N ASN A 22 -10.96 5.32 19.85
CA ASN A 22 -9.77 5.91 19.25
C ASN A 22 -10.09 7.28 18.59
N ILE A 23 -11.36 7.59 18.31
CA ILE A 23 -11.80 8.94 17.92
C ILE A 23 -11.40 9.98 18.98
N PHE A 24 -11.52 9.63 20.26
CA PHE A 24 -11.23 10.55 21.35
C PHE A 24 -9.72 10.80 21.48
N ASP A 25 -8.90 9.80 21.19
CA ASP A 25 -7.45 9.97 21.14
C ASP A 25 -7.04 10.89 19.99
N LEU A 26 -7.62 10.72 18.80
CA LEU A 26 -7.40 11.62 17.66
C LEU A 26 -7.88 13.05 17.95
N LEU A 27 -9.01 13.19 18.64
CA LEU A 27 -9.53 14.48 19.11
C LEU A 27 -8.56 15.13 20.12
N ALA A 28 -8.01 14.35 21.05
CA ALA A 28 -7.03 14.84 22.00
C ALA A 28 -5.79 15.40 21.29
N TYR A 29 -5.25 14.71 20.28
CA TYR A 29 -4.18 15.25 19.43
C TYR A 29 -4.57 16.58 18.77
N ARG A 30 -5.77 16.66 18.19
CA ARG A 30 -6.24 17.87 17.50
C ARG A 30 -6.39 19.07 18.44
N ILE A 31 -6.83 18.84 19.67
CA ILE A 31 -7.12 19.90 20.64
C ILE A 31 -5.89 20.31 21.43
N LEU A 32 -5.07 19.36 21.84
CA LEU A 32 -3.91 19.58 22.72
C LEU A 32 -2.60 19.76 21.95
N GLY A 33 -2.56 19.39 20.67
CA GLY A 33 -1.39 19.44 19.81
C GLY A 33 -0.60 18.12 19.77
N ASP A 34 0.18 17.95 18.71
CA ASP A 34 0.93 16.72 18.43
C ASP A 34 2.04 16.43 19.46
N ASP A 35 2.58 17.48 20.09
CA ASP A 35 3.63 17.40 21.12
C ASP A 35 3.10 17.21 22.55
N SER A 36 1.78 17.06 22.74
CA SER A 36 1.18 16.83 24.06
C SER A 36 1.71 15.54 24.71
N SER A 37 1.62 15.42 26.05
CA SER A 37 1.99 14.16 26.72
C SER A 37 0.88 13.11 26.63
N ASP A 38 1.26 11.83 26.70
CA ASP A 38 0.29 10.73 26.73
C ASP A 38 -0.72 10.89 27.88
N SER A 39 -0.26 11.26 29.08
CA SER A 39 -1.11 11.39 30.27
C SER A 39 -2.24 12.41 30.05
N VAL A 40 -1.91 13.59 29.50
CA VAL A 40 -2.89 14.66 29.26
C VAL A 40 -3.88 14.24 28.17
N ARG A 41 -3.43 13.52 27.14
CA ARG A 41 -4.34 12.96 26.11
C ARG A 41 -5.29 11.92 26.68
N TYR A 42 -4.81 11.04 27.56
CA TYR A 42 -5.68 10.03 28.16
C TYR A 42 -6.70 10.61 29.13
N ASP A 43 -6.30 11.59 29.94
CA ASP A 43 -7.24 12.32 30.79
C ASP A 43 -8.31 13.01 29.94
N PHE A 44 -7.93 13.61 28.81
CA PHE A 44 -8.85 14.19 27.84
C PHE A 44 -9.85 13.15 27.30
N SER A 45 -9.36 12.03 26.76
CA SER A 45 -10.22 10.95 26.25
C SER A 45 -11.15 10.41 27.33
N GLN A 46 -10.66 10.29 28.57
CA GLN A 46 -11.44 9.79 29.70
C GLN A 46 -12.53 10.77 30.13
N ILE A 47 -12.27 12.09 30.16
CA ILE A 47 -13.30 13.11 30.40
C ILE A 47 -14.44 12.98 29.37
N ARG A 48 -14.10 12.76 28.10
CA ARG A 48 -15.10 12.59 27.03
C ARG A 48 -15.93 11.32 27.21
N ILE A 49 -15.30 10.20 27.59
CA ILE A 49 -15.98 8.92 27.84
C ILE A 49 -16.92 9.02 29.06
N GLU A 50 -16.45 9.60 30.16
CA GLU A 50 -17.24 9.75 31.38
C GLU A 50 -18.37 10.77 31.22
N GLY A 51 -18.17 11.82 30.42
CA GLY A 51 -19.23 12.76 30.05
C GLY A 51 -20.42 12.07 29.37
N GLU A 52 -20.15 11.13 28.45
CA GLU A 52 -21.22 10.34 27.83
C GLU A 52 -21.95 9.45 28.83
N LYS A 53 -21.21 8.73 29.68
CA LYS A 53 -21.81 7.88 30.72
C LYS A 53 -22.68 8.70 31.66
N LYS A 54 -22.21 9.89 32.07
CA LYS A 54 -22.94 10.81 32.94
C LYS A 54 -24.19 11.33 32.24
N ALA A 55 -24.10 11.75 30.98
CA ALA A 55 -25.25 12.18 30.19
C ALA A 55 -26.32 11.08 30.06
N ARG A 56 -25.91 9.84 29.76
CA ARG A 56 -26.84 8.68 29.70
C ARG A 56 -27.52 8.41 31.03
N LYS A 57 -26.79 8.53 32.15
CA LYS A 57 -27.33 8.30 33.50
C LYS A 57 -28.32 9.38 33.93
N LEU A 58 -28.09 10.64 33.56
CA LEU A 58 -28.92 11.78 33.95
C LEU A 58 -30.13 12.00 33.04
N SER A 59 -30.09 11.46 31.81
CA SER A 59 -31.15 11.66 30.83
C SER A 59 -32.36 10.77 31.10
N ASN A 60 -33.55 11.36 31.04
CA ASN A 60 -34.83 10.64 30.99
C ASN A 60 -35.23 10.27 29.55
N LYS A 61 -34.46 10.71 28.53
CA LYS A 61 -34.70 10.41 27.11
C LYS A 61 -34.17 9.02 26.78
N LYS A 62 -34.77 8.33 25.79
CA LYS A 62 -34.26 7.02 25.33
C LYS A 62 -32.92 7.11 24.60
N GLU A 63 -32.57 8.29 24.09
CA GLU A 63 -31.27 8.59 23.50
C GLU A 63 -30.81 10.00 23.88
N ILE A 64 -29.50 10.19 23.96
CA ILE A 64 -28.84 11.48 24.21
C ILE A 64 -28.24 12.07 22.92
N SER A 65 -28.12 13.39 22.87
CA SER A 65 -27.43 14.12 21.81
C SER A 65 -25.95 14.36 22.15
N LEU A 66 -25.15 14.74 21.16
CA LEU A 66 -23.76 15.14 21.37
C LEU A 66 -23.65 16.38 22.30
N ASP A 67 -24.58 17.33 22.20
CA ASP A 67 -24.66 18.47 23.13
C ASP A 67 -24.89 18.01 24.58
N ASP A 68 -25.81 17.06 24.81
CA ASP A 68 -26.07 16.49 26.15
C ASP A 68 -24.77 15.88 26.74
N ILE A 69 -23.95 15.25 25.89
CA ILE A 69 -22.64 14.69 26.29
C ILE A 69 -21.69 15.81 26.72
N TYR A 70 -21.49 16.81 25.86
CA TYR A 70 -20.52 17.89 26.11
C TYR A 70 -20.92 18.84 27.23
N MET A 71 -22.22 18.94 27.58
CA MET A 71 -22.66 19.61 28.81
C MET A 71 -22.17 18.90 30.09
N ASN A 72 -21.82 17.61 29.98
CA ASN A 72 -21.37 16.79 31.09
C ASN A 72 -19.84 16.57 31.12
N CYS A 73 -19.10 17.18 30.18
CA CYS A 73 -17.63 17.16 30.15
C CYS A 73 -17.06 18.44 30.79
N ASP A 74 -15.91 18.32 31.46
CA ASP A 74 -15.13 19.46 31.95
C ASP A 74 -13.67 19.32 31.50
N PHE A 75 -13.28 20.12 30.51
CA PHE A 75 -11.93 20.14 29.94
C PHE A 75 -11.09 21.32 30.44
N SER A 76 -11.59 22.11 31.41
CA SER A 76 -10.96 23.37 31.83
C SER A 76 -9.54 23.21 32.39
N GLY A 77 -9.24 22.03 32.96
CA GLY A 77 -7.89 21.69 33.44
C GLY A 77 -6.90 21.35 32.33
N LEU A 78 -7.35 21.13 31.08
CA LEU A 78 -6.51 20.66 29.97
C LEU A 78 -6.41 21.66 28.81
N THR A 79 -7.45 22.46 28.58
CA THR A 79 -7.50 23.44 27.48
C THR A 79 -8.41 24.62 27.81
N SER A 80 -8.13 25.78 27.20
CA SER A 80 -8.98 26.97 27.28
C SER A 80 -10.12 26.98 26.25
N LEU A 81 -10.17 25.98 25.36
CA LEU A 81 -11.23 25.88 24.36
C LEU A 81 -12.57 25.52 25.04
N SER A 82 -13.63 26.21 24.63
CA SER A 82 -15.00 25.88 25.05
C SER A 82 -15.39 24.49 24.55
N ASN A 83 -16.23 23.77 25.32
CA ASN A 83 -16.79 22.47 24.94
C ASN A 83 -17.44 22.47 23.55
N LYS A 84 -18.06 23.59 23.12
CA LYS A 84 -18.64 23.72 21.77
C LYS A 84 -17.61 23.60 20.65
N LYS A 85 -16.41 24.17 20.83
CA LYS A 85 -15.31 24.05 19.84
C LYS A 85 -14.76 22.63 19.80
N ILE A 86 -14.66 21.97 20.95
CA ILE A 86 -14.21 20.57 21.05
C ILE A 86 -15.24 19.64 20.38
N LEU A 87 -16.53 19.86 20.63
CA LEU A 87 -17.63 19.15 19.96
C LEU A 87 -17.52 19.26 18.43
N MET A 88 -17.33 20.47 17.91
CA MET A 88 -17.17 20.66 16.46
C MET A 88 -15.94 19.91 15.93
N ALA A 89 -14.82 19.93 16.67
CA ALA A 89 -13.64 19.15 16.30
C ALA A 89 -13.88 17.63 16.32
N GLU A 90 -14.69 17.10 17.24
CA GLU A 90 -15.09 15.69 17.24
C GLU A 90 -15.89 15.34 15.99
N MET A 91 -16.82 16.20 15.58
CA MET A 91 -17.61 15.99 14.36
C MET A 91 -16.70 15.96 13.12
N GLU A 92 -15.71 16.85 13.02
CA GLU A 92 -14.74 16.82 11.92
C GLU A 92 -13.87 15.55 11.96
N ILE A 93 -13.43 15.11 13.15
CA ILE A 93 -12.70 13.83 13.28
C ILE A 93 -13.58 12.65 12.83
N GLU A 94 -14.82 12.57 13.30
CA GLU A 94 -15.75 11.52 12.87
C GLU A 94 -15.92 11.52 11.35
N LYS A 95 -16.07 12.69 10.73
CA LYS A 95 -16.14 12.81 9.27
C LYS A 95 -14.89 12.28 8.58
N GLU A 96 -13.70 12.63 9.07
CA GLU A 96 -12.43 12.15 8.52
C GLU A 96 -12.22 10.64 8.66
N GLN A 97 -12.80 10.04 9.71
CA GLN A 97 -12.64 8.62 10.03
C GLN A 97 -13.73 7.73 9.45
N LEU A 98 -14.87 8.26 9.03
CA LEU A 98 -15.96 7.48 8.45
C LEU A 98 -15.71 7.22 6.97
N VAL A 99 -15.51 5.95 6.64
CA VAL A 99 -15.15 5.49 5.30
C VAL A 99 -16.27 4.61 4.74
N PRO A 100 -16.71 4.83 3.50
CA PRO A 100 -17.84 4.10 2.91
C PRO A 100 -17.48 2.63 2.64
N VAL A 101 -18.45 1.75 2.84
CA VAL A 101 -18.33 0.32 2.50
C VAL A 101 -18.83 0.09 1.08
N TYR A 102 -17.92 -0.28 0.18
CA TYR A 102 -18.18 -0.42 -1.26
C TYR A 102 -19.34 -1.37 -1.58
N SER A 103 -19.44 -2.50 -0.89
CA SER A 103 -20.51 -3.48 -1.16
C SER A 103 -21.89 -2.96 -0.79
N ILE A 104 -22.01 -2.16 0.27
CA ILE A 104 -23.27 -1.56 0.71
C ILE A 104 -23.60 -0.35 -0.16
N TRP A 105 -22.63 0.50 -0.45
CA TRP A 105 -22.77 1.59 -1.42
C TRP A 105 -23.29 1.09 -2.77
N LYS A 106 -22.65 0.04 -3.32
CA LYS A 106 -23.07 -0.57 -4.59
C LYS A 106 -24.51 -1.08 -4.50
N LYS A 107 -24.87 -1.75 -3.40
CA LYS A 107 -26.22 -2.29 -3.22
C LYS A 107 -27.28 -1.19 -3.16
N ILE A 108 -27.01 -0.10 -2.46
CA ILE A 108 -27.90 1.06 -2.38
C ILE A 108 -28.08 1.71 -3.75
N ARG A 109 -26.98 1.87 -4.50
CA ARG A 109 -27.03 2.40 -5.86
C ARG A 109 -27.87 1.54 -6.81
N GLU A 110 -27.76 0.22 -6.73
CA GLU A 110 -28.62 -0.71 -7.48
C GLU A 110 -30.09 -0.51 -7.13
N LEU A 111 -30.43 -0.40 -5.84
CA LEU A 111 -31.81 -0.15 -5.40
C LEU A 111 -32.35 1.19 -5.89
N HIS A 112 -31.51 2.24 -5.90
CA HIS A 112 -31.91 3.53 -6.46
C HIS A 112 -32.22 3.45 -7.95
N GLN A 113 -31.39 2.73 -8.72
CA GLN A 113 -31.58 2.49 -10.16
C GLN A 113 -32.86 1.68 -10.45
N GLU A 114 -33.24 0.78 -9.54
CA GLU A 114 -34.52 0.06 -9.58
C GLU A 114 -35.73 0.93 -9.19
N GLY A 115 -35.52 2.21 -8.87
CA GLY A 115 -36.59 3.13 -8.51
C GLY A 115 -36.95 3.13 -7.02
N HIS A 116 -36.27 2.36 -6.16
CA HIS A 116 -36.54 2.31 -4.72
C HIS A 116 -35.93 3.49 -3.94
N GLY A 117 -36.69 4.08 -3.01
CA GLY A 117 -36.16 4.99 -1.98
C GLY A 117 -35.65 4.22 -0.76
N ILE A 118 -34.71 4.82 -0.03
CA ILE A 118 -33.99 4.21 1.08
C ILE A 118 -34.29 4.92 2.40
N TYR A 119 -34.56 4.14 3.45
CA TYR A 119 -34.68 4.63 4.82
C TYR A 119 -33.38 4.39 5.59
N TYR A 120 -32.64 5.44 5.92
CA TYR A 120 -31.47 5.35 6.78
C TYR A 120 -31.89 5.44 8.24
N ILE A 121 -31.50 4.48 9.07
CA ILE A 121 -31.96 4.38 10.47
C ILE A 121 -30.78 4.10 11.38
N SER A 122 -30.43 5.06 12.24
CA SER A 122 -29.24 4.98 13.08
C SER A 122 -29.53 5.30 14.54
N ASP A 123 -29.03 4.43 15.43
CA ASP A 123 -28.96 4.72 16.86
C ASP A 123 -27.63 5.43 17.15
N MET A 124 -27.64 6.76 17.12
CA MET A 124 -26.41 7.58 17.24
C MET A 124 -26.68 8.95 17.87
N TYR A 125 -25.72 9.42 18.68
CA TYR A 125 -25.74 10.76 19.30
C TYR A 125 -25.41 11.90 18.32
N LEU A 126 -24.90 11.59 17.12
CA LEU A 126 -24.51 12.57 16.12
C LEU A 126 -25.74 13.28 15.51
N PRO A 127 -25.63 14.58 15.16
CA PRO A 127 -26.77 15.33 14.63
C PRO A 127 -27.28 14.82 13.27
N TYR A 128 -28.57 15.00 13.02
CA TYR A 128 -29.21 14.68 11.73
C TYR A 128 -28.50 15.34 10.54
N GLU A 129 -28.25 16.65 10.60
CA GLU A 129 -27.63 17.40 9.50
C GLU A 129 -26.23 16.89 9.15
N PHE A 130 -25.47 16.47 10.16
CA PHE A 130 -24.15 15.88 9.95
C PHE A 130 -24.24 14.58 9.13
N LEU A 131 -25.13 13.68 9.53
CA LEU A 131 -25.31 12.39 8.86
C LEU A 131 -25.92 12.53 7.47
N LEU A 132 -26.84 13.48 7.27
CA LEU A 132 -27.38 13.79 5.95
C LEU A 132 -26.29 14.29 5.00
N ASN A 133 -25.44 15.21 5.47
CA ASN A 133 -24.32 15.71 4.67
C ASN A 133 -23.31 14.61 4.35
N LEU A 134 -23.01 13.72 5.31
CA LEU A 134 -22.15 12.56 5.08
C LEU A 134 -22.72 11.61 4.00
N LEU A 135 -24.02 11.31 4.07
CA LEU A 135 -24.70 10.47 3.07
C LEU A 135 -24.68 11.10 1.67
N LYS A 136 -24.82 12.43 1.57
CA LYS A 136 -24.73 13.15 0.30
C LYS A 136 -23.31 13.15 -0.26
N GLU A 137 -22.31 13.42 0.58
CA GLU A 137 -20.89 13.49 0.18
C GLU A 137 -20.38 12.18 -0.42
N TYR A 138 -20.83 11.04 0.12
CA TYR A 138 -20.44 9.71 -0.35
C TYR A 138 -21.44 9.07 -1.32
N ASP A 139 -22.31 9.86 -1.95
CA ASP A 139 -23.29 9.41 -2.95
C ASP A 139 -24.24 8.30 -2.48
N PHE A 140 -24.54 8.24 -1.18
CA PHE A 140 -25.57 7.37 -0.64
C PHE A 140 -26.97 7.98 -0.74
N TRP A 141 -27.11 9.30 -0.77
CA TRP A 141 -28.42 9.97 -0.69
C TRP A 141 -29.06 10.28 -2.05
N LYS A 142 -30.38 10.11 -2.15
CA LYS A 142 -31.27 10.61 -3.22
C LYS A 142 -32.52 11.28 -2.64
N ASP A 143 -33.19 12.12 -3.43
CA ASP A 143 -34.32 12.95 -2.97
C ASP A 143 -35.51 12.16 -2.39
N LYS A 144 -35.67 10.90 -2.79
CA LYS A 144 -36.71 9.97 -2.31
C LYS A 144 -36.32 9.21 -1.04
N ASP A 145 -35.13 9.44 -0.51
CA ASP A 145 -34.63 8.78 0.69
C ASP A 145 -35.10 9.52 1.94
N SER A 146 -34.95 8.88 3.10
CA SER A 146 -35.32 9.45 4.40
C SER A 146 -34.31 9.03 5.45
N LEU A 147 -34.03 9.92 6.42
CA LEU A 147 -33.07 9.68 7.48
C LEU A 147 -33.76 9.77 8.86
N TYR A 148 -33.48 8.79 9.70
CA TYR A 148 -34.01 8.67 11.06
C TYR A 148 -32.86 8.44 12.03
N VAL A 149 -32.65 9.41 12.93
CA VAL A 149 -31.55 9.39 13.89
C VAL A 149 -32.13 9.38 15.30
N SER A 150 -31.67 8.46 16.15
CA SER A 150 -32.22 8.27 17.49
C SER A 150 -32.11 9.51 18.36
N SER A 151 -31.00 10.26 18.29
CA SER A 151 -30.80 11.49 19.06
C SER A 151 -31.74 12.63 18.66
N ALA A 152 -32.19 12.65 17.40
CA ALA A 152 -33.15 13.63 16.89
C ALA A 152 -34.60 13.24 17.21
N CYS A 153 -34.90 11.94 17.27
CA CYS A 153 -36.24 11.42 17.53
C CYS A 153 -36.50 11.08 18.99
N TYR A 154 -35.44 10.96 19.81
CA TYR A 154 -35.45 10.37 21.15
C TYR A 154 -36.06 8.96 21.22
N LEU A 155 -35.93 8.20 20.13
CA LEU A 155 -36.41 6.82 19.97
C LEU A 155 -35.27 5.96 19.42
N THR A 156 -35.17 4.70 19.84
CA THR A 156 -34.08 3.81 19.45
C THR A 156 -34.56 2.58 18.68
N LYS A 157 -33.68 2.03 17.83
CA LYS A 157 -33.80 0.69 17.23
C LYS A 157 -33.73 -0.37 18.31
N PHE A 158 -32.90 -0.18 19.33
CA PHE A 158 -32.80 -1.10 20.49
C PHE A 158 -34.17 -1.35 21.14
N ALA A 159 -34.95 -0.29 21.39
CA ALA A 159 -36.30 -0.41 21.94
C ALA A 159 -37.37 -0.78 20.90
N GLY A 160 -37.02 -0.77 19.62
CA GLY A 160 -37.94 -1.00 18.50
C GLY A 160 -38.79 0.21 18.11
N THR A 161 -38.83 1.26 18.92
CA THR A 161 -39.70 2.42 18.70
C THR A 161 -39.31 3.26 17.48
N LEU A 162 -38.04 3.23 17.08
CA LEU A 162 -37.62 3.94 15.87
C LEU A 162 -38.19 3.27 14.60
N TYR A 163 -38.26 1.93 14.55
CA TYR A 163 -38.91 1.21 13.46
C TYR A 163 -40.42 1.48 13.38
N GLU A 164 -41.07 1.63 14.55
CA GLU A 164 -42.50 1.96 14.63
C GLU A 164 -42.78 3.34 14.03
N LYS A 165 -41.98 4.34 14.40
CA LYS A 165 -42.07 5.70 13.84
C LYS A 165 -41.90 5.71 12.33
N VAL A 166 -40.87 5.03 11.81
CA VAL A 166 -40.61 4.94 10.37
C VAL A 166 -41.78 4.28 9.64
N ALA A 167 -42.32 3.19 10.20
CA ALA A 167 -43.47 2.50 9.61
C ALA A 167 -44.73 3.36 9.62
N SER A 168 -45.01 4.07 10.73
CA SER A 168 -46.21 4.90 10.86
C SER A 168 -46.18 6.14 9.96
N GLU A 169 -45.05 6.83 9.88
CA GLU A 169 -44.93 8.06 9.09
C GLU A 169 -44.99 7.80 7.57
N ASN A 170 -44.52 6.62 7.14
CA ASN A 170 -44.42 6.29 5.72
C ASN A 170 -45.42 5.20 5.28
N ASN A 171 -46.36 4.82 6.16
CA ASN A 171 -47.34 3.76 5.92
C ASN A 171 -46.71 2.44 5.44
N LEU A 172 -45.62 2.01 6.08
CA LEU A 172 -44.88 0.82 5.67
C LEU A 172 -45.49 -0.46 6.23
N SER A 173 -45.62 -1.47 5.38
CA SER A 173 -45.91 -2.84 5.81
C SER A 173 -44.61 -3.53 6.24
N TYR A 174 -44.52 -3.94 7.51
CA TYR A 174 -43.35 -4.65 8.06
C TYR A 174 -42.94 -5.87 7.22
N GLN A 175 -43.90 -6.68 6.76
CA GLN A 175 -43.64 -7.89 5.96
C GLN A 175 -42.99 -7.59 4.60
N LYS A 176 -43.18 -6.39 4.05
CA LYS A 176 -42.59 -5.96 2.77
C LYS A 176 -41.29 -5.18 2.97
N TRP A 177 -40.87 -4.99 4.21
CA TRP A 177 -39.70 -4.22 4.58
C TRP A 177 -38.50 -5.14 4.78
N ILE A 178 -37.37 -4.77 4.18
CA ILE A 178 -36.05 -5.39 4.36
C ILE A 178 -35.09 -4.38 5.01
N HIS A 179 -34.44 -4.78 6.09
CA HIS A 179 -33.46 -3.98 6.82
C HIS A 179 -32.07 -4.64 6.80
N TRP A 180 -31.02 -3.84 6.63
CA TRP A 180 -29.62 -4.23 6.77
C TRP A 180 -28.95 -3.45 7.88
N GLY A 181 -28.31 -4.15 8.82
CA GLY A 181 -27.48 -3.53 9.84
C GLY A 181 -26.55 -4.53 10.52
N ASP A 182 -25.58 -4.03 11.28
CA ASP A 182 -24.50 -4.83 11.85
C ASP A 182 -24.85 -5.40 13.24
N ASN A 183 -25.71 -4.72 13.98
CA ASN A 183 -26.00 -5.06 15.35
C ASN A 183 -26.96 -6.25 15.45
N LYS A 184 -26.49 -7.35 16.07
CA LYS A 184 -27.28 -8.57 16.24
C LYS A 184 -28.63 -8.36 16.93
N TYR A 185 -28.71 -7.41 17.86
CA TYR A 185 -29.92 -7.15 18.61
C TYR A 185 -30.80 -6.09 17.92
N SER A 186 -30.31 -4.85 17.78
CA SER A 186 -31.12 -3.72 17.29
C SER A 186 -31.43 -3.79 15.79
N ASP A 187 -30.58 -4.42 14.99
CA ASP A 187 -30.72 -4.44 13.52
C ASP A 187 -31.13 -5.79 12.96
N TYR A 188 -31.04 -6.85 13.77
CA TYR A 188 -31.41 -8.19 13.33
C TYR A 188 -32.55 -8.79 14.14
N PHE A 189 -32.42 -8.87 15.46
CA PHE A 189 -33.45 -9.49 16.31
C PHE A 189 -34.72 -8.63 16.42
N ILE A 190 -34.59 -7.35 16.74
CA ILE A 190 -35.74 -6.45 16.93
C ILE A 190 -36.58 -6.30 15.64
N PRO A 191 -35.99 -6.06 14.46
CA PRO A 191 -36.77 -5.97 13.22
C PRO A 191 -37.50 -7.28 12.91
N LYS A 192 -36.84 -8.43 13.10
CA LYS A 192 -37.48 -9.75 12.91
C LYS A 192 -38.66 -9.97 13.84
N LYS A 193 -38.56 -9.56 15.11
CA LYS A 193 -39.68 -9.63 16.07
C LYS A 193 -40.90 -8.83 15.61
N LYS A 194 -40.69 -7.79 14.80
CA LYS A 194 -41.75 -6.95 14.21
C LYS A 194 -42.25 -7.44 12.83
N GLY A 195 -41.68 -8.53 12.30
CA GLY A 195 -42.01 -9.04 10.98
C GLY A 195 -41.24 -8.39 9.82
N ILE A 196 -40.21 -7.59 10.10
CA ILE A 196 -39.28 -7.05 9.10
C ILE A 196 -38.27 -8.13 8.71
N HIS A 197 -37.96 -8.23 7.42
CA HIS A 197 -36.89 -9.09 6.93
C HIS A 197 -35.52 -8.46 7.25
N ALA A 198 -34.79 -9.00 8.23
CA ALA A 198 -33.51 -8.45 8.64
C ALA A 198 -32.31 -9.24 8.10
N SER A 199 -31.34 -8.52 7.54
CA SER A 199 -30.05 -9.03 7.06
C SER A 199 -28.92 -8.52 7.96
N LEU A 200 -28.26 -9.43 8.67
CA LEU A 200 -27.12 -9.09 9.51
C LEU A 200 -25.88 -8.83 8.64
N VAL A 201 -25.34 -7.62 8.70
CA VAL A 201 -24.12 -7.20 8.01
C VAL A 201 -22.92 -7.47 8.92
N GLN A 202 -21.85 -8.06 8.39
CA GLN A 202 -20.65 -8.35 9.17
C GLN A 202 -19.38 -8.06 8.37
N HIS A 203 -18.76 -6.93 8.68
CA HIS A 203 -17.47 -6.54 8.12
C HIS A 203 -16.32 -7.08 8.96
N LYS A 204 -15.99 -8.35 8.75
CA LYS A 204 -14.94 -9.03 9.51
C LYS A 204 -13.54 -8.47 9.19
N TYR A 205 -12.69 -8.45 10.22
CA TYR A 205 -11.27 -8.25 10.02
C TYR A 205 -10.69 -9.37 9.14
N SER A 206 -9.77 -9.01 8.26
CA SER A 206 -8.96 -9.94 7.49
C SER A 206 -8.02 -10.71 8.41
N PHE A 207 -7.34 -11.71 7.86
CA PHE A 207 -6.36 -12.46 8.63
C PHE A 207 -5.21 -11.57 9.14
N TYR A 208 -4.68 -10.69 8.27
CA TYR A 208 -3.54 -9.83 8.61
C TYR A 208 -3.94 -8.67 9.51
N GLU A 209 -5.13 -8.10 9.33
CA GLU A 209 -5.69 -7.12 10.25
C GLU A 209 -5.89 -7.72 11.65
N HIS A 210 -6.43 -8.93 11.73
CA HIS A 210 -6.59 -9.63 13.01
C HIS A 210 -5.24 -10.00 13.64
N TYR A 211 -4.23 -10.32 12.82
CA TYR A 211 -2.87 -10.56 13.29
C TYR A 211 -2.27 -9.30 13.92
N LEU A 212 -2.51 -8.11 13.34
CA LEU A 212 -2.10 -6.82 13.91
C LEU A 212 -2.76 -6.58 15.27
N LEU A 213 -4.09 -6.75 15.37
CA LEU A 213 -4.84 -6.57 16.62
C LEU A 213 -4.34 -7.47 17.76
N LYS A 214 -3.79 -8.65 17.43
CA LYS A 214 -3.24 -9.62 18.38
C LYS A 214 -1.80 -9.38 18.78
N GLN A 215 -1.10 -8.40 18.21
CA GLN A 215 0.26 -8.10 18.66
C GLN A 215 0.21 -7.44 20.04
N ASP A 216 1.03 -7.93 20.97
CA ASP A 216 1.15 -7.40 22.34
C ASP A 216 1.95 -6.07 22.38
N TYR A 217 1.57 -5.12 21.52
CA TYR A 217 2.12 -3.77 21.49
C TYR A 217 1.09 -2.79 22.06
N PHE A 218 1.18 -2.51 23.35
CA PHE A 218 0.19 -1.75 24.12
C PHE A 218 0.76 -0.48 24.78
N PHE A 219 1.74 0.18 24.14
CA PHE A 219 2.17 1.50 24.61
C PHE A 219 1.32 2.58 23.96
N GLY A 220 0.81 3.51 24.77
CA GLY A 220 0.33 4.79 24.25
C GLY A 220 -0.88 4.65 23.30
N PHE A 221 -0.65 5.13 22.09
CA PHE A 221 -1.63 5.41 21.03
C PHE A 221 -2.24 4.18 20.31
N PHE A 222 -2.10 2.95 20.83
CA PHE A 222 -2.65 1.73 20.20
C PHE A 222 -2.41 1.62 18.68
N VAL A 223 -1.16 1.83 18.25
CA VAL A 223 -0.74 1.82 16.83
C VAL A 223 -1.26 0.60 16.06
N ASN A 224 -1.32 -0.57 16.70
CA ASN A 224 -1.84 -1.80 16.13
C ASN A 224 -3.34 -1.72 15.78
N GLN A 225 -4.16 -1.06 16.61
CA GLN A 225 -5.59 -0.88 16.35
C GLN A 225 -5.83 0.09 15.20
N HIS A 226 -5.16 1.24 15.20
CA HIS A 226 -5.24 2.19 14.10
C HIS A 226 -4.76 1.56 12.78
N LEU A 227 -3.62 0.85 12.78
CA LEU A 227 -3.10 0.22 11.57
C LEU A 227 -4.03 -0.89 11.02
N ALA A 228 -4.64 -1.68 11.91
CA ALA A 228 -5.64 -2.68 11.53
C ALA A 228 -6.94 -2.03 11.04
N GLY A 229 -7.38 -0.94 11.68
CA GLY A 229 -8.55 -0.16 11.33
C GLY A 229 -8.43 0.45 9.94
N ILE A 230 -7.31 1.11 9.63
CA ILE A 230 -7.12 1.74 8.31
C ILE A 230 -7.04 0.67 7.22
N SER A 231 -6.33 -0.43 7.45
CA SER A 231 -6.26 -1.55 6.50
C SER A 231 -7.67 -2.11 6.21
N LYS A 232 -8.49 -2.31 7.25
CA LYS A 232 -9.88 -2.75 7.11
C LYS A 232 -10.73 -1.74 6.33
N ALA A 233 -10.68 -0.47 6.70
CA ALA A 233 -11.46 0.58 6.06
C ALA A 233 -11.12 0.71 4.57
N VAL A 234 -9.82 0.75 4.24
CA VAL A 234 -9.33 0.80 2.86
C VAL A 234 -9.79 -0.44 2.09
N ARG A 235 -9.62 -1.65 2.63
CA ARG A 235 -10.05 -2.89 1.98
C ARG A 235 -11.56 -2.91 1.70
N LEU A 236 -12.37 -2.38 2.62
CA LEU A 236 -13.84 -2.34 2.47
C LEU A 236 -14.32 -1.21 1.55
N SER A 237 -13.48 -0.23 1.25
CA SER A 237 -13.76 0.88 0.32
C SER A 237 -13.73 0.48 -1.14
N PHE A 238 -13.26 -0.74 -1.43
CA PHE A 238 -13.04 -1.23 -2.78
C PHE A 238 -13.73 -2.58 -3.05
N PRO A 239 -13.85 -3.02 -4.31
CA PRO A 239 -14.32 -4.34 -4.66
C PRO A 239 -13.63 -5.45 -3.86
N ASN A 240 -14.41 -6.40 -3.35
CA ASN A 240 -13.94 -7.52 -2.53
C ASN A 240 -13.13 -8.56 -3.34
N THR A 241 -11.96 -8.17 -3.82
CA THR A 241 -11.04 -8.99 -4.62
C THR A 241 -9.77 -9.33 -3.83
N PRO A 242 -9.01 -10.35 -4.25
CA PRO A 242 -7.67 -10.61 -3.72
C PRO A 242 -6.71 -9.43 -3.85
N GLN A 243 -6.75 -8.70 -4.96
CA GLN A 243 -5.81 -7.62 -5.30
C GLN A 243 -5.95 -6.44 -4.33
N TYR A 244 -7.18 -5.95 -4.13
CA TYR A 244 -7.46 -4.86 -3.17
C TYR A 244 -7.11 -5.26 -1.74
N ALA A 245 -7.45 -6.49 -1.32
CA ALA A 245 -7.08 -6.99 0.01
C ALA A 245 -5.57 -7.10 0.19
N PHE A 246 -4.84 -7.56 -0.83
CA PHE A 246 -3.39 -7.67 -0.80
C PHE A 246 -2.74 -6.28 -0.69
N ALA A 247 -3.18 -5.34 -1.51
CA ALA A 247 -2.66 -3.98 -1.49
C ALA A 247 -2.92 -3.29 -0.14
N ALA A 248 -4.15 -3.39 0.40
CA ALA A 248 -4.54 -2.75 1.65
C ALA A 248 -3.83 -3.33 2.89
N ASP A 249 -3.60 -4.65 2.92
CA ASP A 249 -3.08 -5.33 4.12
C ASP A 249 -1.55 -5.54 4.11
N LEU A 250 -0.90 -5.54 2.94
CA LEU A 250 0.52 -5.91 2.80
C LEU A 250 1.38 -4.84 2.13
N ILE A 251 0.85 -4.14 1.11
CA ILE A 251 1.64 -3.15 0.34
C ILE A 251 1.57 -1.78 1.02
N ALA A 252 0.36 -1.27 1.25
CA ALA A 252 0.16 0.08 1.77
C ALA A 252 0.73 0.25 3.20
N PRO A 253 0.56 -0.70 4.13
CA PRO A 253 1.18 -0.64 5.44
C PRO A 253 2.71 -0.61 5.41
N LEU A 254 3.35 -0.99 4.30
CA LEU A 254 4.80 -0.97 4.12
C LEU A 254 5.27 0.30 3.44
N TYR A 255 4.73 0.58 2.25
CA TYR A 255 5.23 1.65 1.39
C TYR A 255 4.84 3.03 1.87
N VAL A 256 3.65 3.22 2.45
CA VAL A 256 3.23 4.53 2.98
C VAL A 256 4.16 5.00 4.11
N PRO A 257 4.38 4.25 5.20
CA PRO A 257 5.30 4.69 6.25
C PRO A 257 6.76 4.71 5.80
N PHE A 258 7.16 3.88 4.83
CA PHE A 258 8.50 3.96 4.24
C PHE A 258 8.72 5.28 3.51
N VAL A 259 7.81 5.66 2.59
CA VAL A 259 7.90 6.91 1.85
C VAL A 259 7.81 8.11 2.78
N TYR A 260 6.91 8.08 3.78
CA TYR A 260 6.87 9.13 4.80
C TYR A 260 8.22 9.31 5.50
N LYS A 261 8.90 8.20 5.88
CA LYS A 261 10.23 8.26 6.50
C LYS A 261 11.30 8.81 5.56
N VAL A 262 11.22 8.53 4.25
CA VAL A 262 12.10 9.13 3.24
C VAL A 262 11.88 10.65 3.16
N LEU A 263 10.63 11.11 3.06
CA LEU A 263 10.30 12.53 2.99
C LEU A 263 10.69 13.29 4.27
N LEU A 264 10.49 12.67 5.44
CA LEU A 264 10.90 13.21 6.73
C LEU A 264 12.42 13.36 6.81
N ASP A 265 13.19 12.31 6.52
CA ASP A 265 14.66 12.36 6.54
C ASP A 265 15.19 13.37 5.52
N ALA A 266 14.59 13.45 4.34
CA ALA A 266 14.96 14.41 3.32
C ALA A 266 14.74 15.86 3.79
N THR A 267 13.60 16.13 4.44
CA THR A 267 13.29 17.44 5.04
C THR A 267 14.34 17.82 6.09
N LEU A 268 14.63 16.90 7.02
CA LEU A 268 15.62 17.11 8.08
C LEU A 268 17.05 17.26 7.53
N SER A 269 17.37 16.61 6.41
CA SER A 269 18.68 16.68 5.75
C SER A 269 18.85 17.91 4.84
N GLY A 270 17.80 18.73 4.68
CA GLY A 270 17.78 19.89 3.80
C GLY A 270 17.76 19.54 2.30
N ILE A 271 17.29 18.35 1.93
CA ILE A 271 17.08 17.94 0.54
C ILE A 271 15.89 18.71 -0.03
N LYS A 272 16.04 19.22 -1.26
CA LYS A 272 14.99 20.00 -1.95
C LYS A 272 14.32 19.25 -3.08
N LYS A 273 15.01 18.28 -3.69
CA LYS A 273 14.47 17.47 -4.79
C LYS A 273 14.68 15.99 -4.53
N ILE A 274 13.63 15.20 -4.74
CA ILE A 274 13.67 13.74 -4.63
C ILE A 274 13.20 13.11 -5.93
N PHE A 275 14.04 12.25 -6.49
CA PHE A 275 13.80 11.53 -7.73
C PHE A 275 13.49 10.06 -7.46
N PHE A 276 12.27 9.63 -7.77
CA PHE A 276 11.88 8.23 -7.70
C PHE A 276 12.28 7.53 -8.99
N LEU A 277 13.13 6.52 -8.89
CA LEU A 277 13.64 5.83 -10.08
C LEU A 277 12.54 5.02 -10.75
N ALA A 278 12.49 5.06 -12.08
CA ALA A 278 11.41 4.45 -12.83
C ALA A 278 11.29 2.93 -12.66
N ARG A 279 10.09 2.43 -13.00
CA ARG A 279 9.58 1.10 -12.65
C ARG A 279 9.33 0.96 -11.16
N ASP A 280 10.31 0.51 -10.40
CA ASP A 280 10.09 0.08 -9.01
C ASP A 280 9.71 1.27 -8.10
N GLY A 281 10.17 2.48 -8.43
CA GLY A 281 9.80 3.70 -7.70
C GLY A 281 8.44 4.30 -8.09
N TYR A 282 7.70 3.74 -9.05
CA TYR A 282 6.43 4.34 -9.53
C TYR A 282 5.41 4.50 -8.41
N ILE A 283 5.08 3.41 -7.72
CA ILE A 283 4.08 3.46 -6.65
C ILE A 283 4.57 4.30 -5.45
N LEU A 284 5.89 4.33 -5.21
CA LEU A 284 6.50 5.17 -4.18
C LEU A 284 6.34 6.66 -4.52
N TYR A 285 6.48 7.04 -5.79
CA TYR A 285 6.22 8.40 -6.27
C TYR A 285 4.75 8.78 -6.06
N GLN A 286 3.81 7.90 -6.40
CA GLN A 286 2.37 8.15 -6.19
C GLN A 286 2.01 8.34 -4.71
N ILE A 287 2.62 7.56 -3.83
CA ILE A 287 2.49 7.73 -2.37
C ILE A 287 3.07 9.09 -1.96
N ALA A 288 4.25 9.46 -2.46
CA ALA A 288 4.88 10.73 -2.11
C ALA A 288 4.03 11.93 -2.56
N GLN A 289 3.42 11.86 -3.75
CA GLN A 289 2.44 12.84 -4.23
C GLN A 289 1.24 12.94 -3.27
N SER A 290 0.74 11.81 -2.79
CA SER A 290 -0.38 11.77 -1.83
C SER A 290 -0.03 12.36 -0.46
N LEU A 291 1.26 12.49 -0.15
CA LEU A 291 1.79 13.08 1.09
C LEU A 291 2.37 14.49 0.89
N GLN A 292 2.24 15.07 -0.30
CA GLN A 292 2.88 16.35 -0.66
C GLN A 292 2.46 17.52 0.26
N SER A 293 1.24 17.51 0.79
CA SER A 293 0.75 18.53 1.73
C SER A 293 1.56 18.60 3.01
N GLU A 294 2.10 17.46 3.47
CA GLU A 294 2.92 17.37 4.68
C GLU A 294 4.38 17.82 4.42
N PHE A 295 4.79 17.85 3.15
CA PHE A 295 6.16 18.15 2.73
C PHE A 295 6.21 19.18 1.58
N PRO A 296 5.60 20.38 1.73
CA PRO A 296 5.43 21.34 0.63
C PRO A 296 6.76 21.90 0.08
N ASN A 297 7.84 21.77 0.84
CA ASN A 297 9.16 22.31 0.49
C ASN A 297 10.05 21.32 -0.29
N ILE A 298 9.54 20.12 -0.59
CA ILE A 298 10.24 19.11 -1.38
C ILE A 298 9.58 19.01 -2.75
N GLU A 299 10.38 19.18 -3.79
CA GLU A 299 10.01 18.90 -5.17
C GLU A 299 10.17 17.39 -5.44
N LEU A 300 9.06 16.75 -5.80
CA LEU A 300 9.03 15.32 -6.11
C LEU A 300 9.05 15.12 -7.62
N ARG A 301 9.97 14.27 -8.10
CA ARG A 301 10.16 13.96 -9.52
C ARG A 301 10.20 12.46 -9.77
N TYR A 302 9.73 12.05 -10.94
CA TYR A 302 9.84 10.67 -11.42
C TYR A 302 10.91 10.61 -12.51
N LEU A 303 11.93 9.78 -12.34
CA LEU A 303 13.10 9.77 -13.21
C LEU A 303 13.13 8.51 -14.08
N TYR A 304 13.03 8.68 -15.40
CA TYR A 304 13.02 7.58 -16.37
C TYR A 304 14.41 6.99 -16.59
N VAL A 305 14.89 6.20 -15.63
CA VAL A 305 16.15 5.44 -15.72
C VAL A 305 15.90 3.95 -15.53
N SER A 306 16.86 3.14 -15.98
CA SER A 306 16.94 1.72 -15.62
C SER A 306 18.39 1.26 -15.57
N ARG A 307 18.63 0.03 -15.12
CA ARG A 307 19.95 -0.61 -15.23
C ARG A 307 20.50 -0.56 -16.66
N SER A 308 19.62 -0.77 -17.65
CA SER A 308 19.96 -0.74 -19.08
C SER A 308 20.47 0.63 -19.52
N SER A 309 19.78 1.70 -19.11
CA SER A 309 20.15 3.07 -19.48
C SER A 309 21.28 3.66 -18.64
N LEU A 310 21.65 3.03 -17.52
CA LEU A 310 22.64 3.56 -16.57
C LEU A 310 23.98 2.84 -16.64
N TYR A 311 24.01 1.51 -16.74
CA TYR A 311 25.25 0.77 -16.49
C TYR A 311 26.28 0.98 -17.59
N LEU A 312 25.87 0.90 -18.86
CA LEU A 312 26.78 1.12 -19.97
C LEU A 312 27.24 2.59 -20.01
N PRO A 313 26.34 3.60 -20.00
CA PRO A 313 26.76 5.01 -19.91
C PRO A 313 27.53 5.36 -18.64
N GLY A 314 27.39 4.60 -17.56
CA GLY A 314 28.15 4.78 -16.33
C GLY A 314 29.61 4.32 -16.40
N LEU A 315 30.02 3.61 -17.46
CA LEU A 315 31.41 3.17 -17.65
C LEU A 315 32.28 4.33 -18.14
N GLN A 316 33.44 4.55 -17.48
CA GLN A 316 34.40 5.58 -17.88
C GLN A 316 35.03 5.31 -19.25
N GLU A 317 35.28 4.04 -19.55
CA GLU A 317 35.88 3.58 -20.80
C GLU A 317 35.26 2.23 -21.21
N ILE A 318 35.30 1.94 -22.52
CA ILE A 318 34.84 0.66 -23.07
C ILE A 318 36.07 -0.19 -23.43
N ASN A 319 36.28 -1.21 -22.62
CA ASN A 319 37.28 -2.27 -22.82
C ASN A 319 36.80 -3.61 -22.24
N SER A 320 37.53 -4.69 -22.52
CA SER A 320 37.16 -6.04 -22.08
C SER A 320 36.88 -6.13 -20.56
N ASN A 321 37.70 -5.48 -19.72
CA ASN A 321 37.52 -5.48 -18.27
C ASN A 321 36.25 -4.75 -17.82
N SER A 322 35.98 -3.57 -18.40
CA SER A 322 34.78 -2.78 -18.10
C SER A 322 33.50 -3.52 -18.50
N LEU A 323 33.47 -4.18 -19.67
CA LEU A 323 32.33 -4.95 -20.15
C LEU A 323 32.11 -6.21 -19.32
N GLN A 324 33.18 -6.80 -18.77
CA GLN A 324 33.06 -7.92 -17.83
C GLN A 324 32.23 -7.53 -16.59
N SER A 325 32.17 -6.25 -16.20
CA SER A 325 31.33 -5.80 -15.08
C SER A 325 29.82 -5.95 -15.36
N LEU A 326 29.40 -5.86 -16.63
CA LEU A 326 28.00 -6.05 -17.05
C LEU A 326 27.53 -7.51 -16.85
N THR A 327 28.46 -8.46 -16.79
CA THR A 327 28.15 -9.87 -16.54
C THR A 327 27.90 -10.19 -15.07
N LYS A 328 28.36 -9.32 -14.14
CA LYS A 328 28.24 -9.53 -12.69
C LYS A 328 26.93 -8.91 -12.18
N THR A 329 25.82 -9.61 -12.35
CA THR A 329 24.56 -9.25 -11.67
C THR A 329 24.31 -10.16 -10.48
N GLU A 330 23.75 -9.62 -9.39
CA GLU A 330 23.45 -10.37 -8.17
C GLU A 330 22.51 -11.57 -8.39
N PHE A 331 21.74 -11.54 -9.48
CA PHE A 331 20.81 -12.60 -9.85
C PHE A 331 21.47 -13.78 -10.58
N GLY A 332 22.79 -13.73 -10.78
CA GLY A 332 23.62 -14.81 -11.33
C GLY A 332 23.95 -14.63 -12.80
N PHE A 333 24.98 -15.34 -13.25
CA PHE A 333 25.22 -15.57 -14.67
C PHE A 333 23.95 -16.17 -15.26
N THR A 334 23.24 -15.40 -16.07
CA THR A 334 22.32 -15.98 -17.02
C THR A 334 23.16 -16.91 -17.90
N ASN A 335 22.62 -18.05 -18.36
CA ASN A 335 23.26 -18.85 -19.42
C ASN A 335 23.32 -18.08 -20.77
N GLU A 336 23.15 -16.76 -20.71
CA GLU A 336 23.18 -15.85 -21.83
C GLU A 336 24.62 -15.70 -22.29
N ASN A 337 24.83 -15.85 -23.59
CA ASN A 337 26.11 -15.51 -24.19
C ASN A 337 26.35 -13.98 -24.06
N LYS A 338 27.60 -13.55 -24.26
CA LYS A 338 27.97 -12.13 -24.11
C LYS A 338 27.15 -11.18 -25.00
N LEU A 339 26.65 -11.66 -26.15
CA LEU A 339 25.79 -10.89 -27.05
C LEU A 339 24.40 -10.64 -26.46
N GLU A 340 23.80 -11.66 -25.85
CA GLU A 340 22.52 -11.55 -25.13
C GLU A 340 22.63 -10.64 -23.91
N ILE A 341 23.78 -10.66 -23.21
CA ILE A 341 24.06 -9.70 -22.13
C ILE A 341 24.09 -8.28 -22.70
N LEU A 342 24.81 -8.03 -23.79
CA LEU A 342 24.88 -6.71 -24.42
C LEU A 342 23.52 -6.20 -24.90
N ALA A 343 22.67 -7.09 -25.42
CA ALA A 343 21.31 -6.77 -25.86
C ALA A 343 20.44 -6.13 -24.75
N ASN A 344 20.79 -6.32 -23.47
CA ASN A 344 20.12 -5.67 -22.36
C ASN A 344 20.51 -4.20 -22.16
N PHE A 345 21.58 -3.70 -22.77
CA PHE A 345 22.14 -2.37 -22.52
C PHE A 345 22.24 -1.48 -23.77
N ILE A 346 21.85 -2.01 -24.94
CA ILE A 346 21.90 -1.30 -26.22
C ILE A 346 20.55 -1.39 -26.94
N VAL A 347 20.29 -0.44 -27.83
CA VAL A 347 19.11 -0.46 -28.70
C VAL A 347 19.22 -1.51 -29.81
N PRO A 348 18.09 -2.02 -30.36
CA PRO A 348 18.09 -3.07 -31.37
C PRO A 348 18.97 -2.77 -32.58
N GLU A 349 19.04 -1.51 -33.03
CA GLU A 349 19.84 -1.11 -34.19
C GLU A 349 21.34 -1.33 -33.97
N VAL A 350 21.83 -1.07 -32.76
CA VAL A 350 23.25 -1.27 -32.39
C VAL A 350 23.55 -2.76 -32.23
N LEU A 351 22.60 -3.52 -31.69
CA LEU A 351 22.73 -4.98 -31.61
C LEU A 351 22.87 -5.62 -33.01
N GLU A 352 22.11 -5.15 -34.00
CA GLU A 352 22.22 -5.61 -35.38
C GLU A 352 23.57 -5.24 -36.02
N GLN A 353 24.14 -4.08 -35.70
CA GLN A 353 25.50 -3.71 -36.14
C GLN A 353 26.55 -4.68 -35.56
N ILE A 354 26.46 -4.97 -34.26
CA ILE A 354 27.38 -5.90 -33.59
C ILE A 354 27.26 -7.31 -34.19
N LYS A 355 26.03 -7.79 -34.43
CA LYS A 355 25.80 -9.10 -35.07
C LYS A 355 26.51 -9.21 -36.42
N LYS A 356 26.38 -8.21 -37.29
CA LYS A 356 27.02 -8.23 -38.62
C LYS A 356 28.53 -8.41 -38.52
N VAL A 357 29.16 -7.68 -37.62
CA VAL A 357 30.62 -7.73 -37.41
C VAL A 357 31.08 -9.03 -36.74
N THR A 358 30.28 -9.60 -35.83
CA THR A 358 30.63 -10.88 -35.19
C THR A 358 30.42 -12.08 -36.10
N PHE A 359 29.49 -12.02 -37.07
CA PHE A 359 29.36 -13.05 -38.11
C PHE A 359 30.59 -13.15 -39.01
N GLU A 360 31.30 -12.04 -39.24
CA GLU A 360 32.53 -12.02 -40.05
C GLU A 360 33.74 -12.63 -39.30
N ASN A 361 33.72 -12.64 -37.95
CA ASN A 361 34.82 -13.10 -37.09
C ASN A 361 34.34 -14.09 -36.00
N LEU A 362 33.87 -15.27 -36.42
CA LEU A 362 33.20 -16.27 -35.56
C LEU A 362 34.01 -16.82 -34.38
N ASN A 363 35.34 -16.65 -34.37
CA ASN A 363 36.24 -17.24 -33.36
C ASN A 363 36.74 -16.24 -32.29
N GLU A 364 36.42 -14.95 -32.40
CA GLU A 364 36.87 -13.94 -31.43
C GLU A 364 35.87 -13.71 -30.30
N ASP A 365 36.38 -13.53 -29.09
CA ASP A 365 35.57 -13.12 -27.95
C ASP A 365 35.00 -11.72 -28.17
N ILE A 366 33.67 -11.58 -28.08
CA ILE A 366 32.92 -10.34 -28.35
C ILE A 366 33.44 -9.15 -27.54
N PHE A 367 33.87 -9.38 -26.29
CA PHE A 367 34.39 -8.31 -25.42
C PHE A 367 35.82 -7.89 -25.73
N SER A 368 36.51 -8.64 -26.59
CA SER A 368 37.89 -8.38 -27.02
C SER A 368 37.97 -8.01 -28.51
N ASN A 369 36.87 -8.14 -29.26
CA ASN A 369 36.82 -7.77 -30.67
C ASN A 369 36.86 -6.24 -30.85
N ASN A 370 37.89 -5.75 -31.56
CA ASN A 370 38.13 -4.31 -31.73
C ASN A 370 36.99 -3.58 -32.44
N SER A 371 36.35 -4.20 -33.42
CA SER A 371 35.23 -3.60 -34.14
C SER A 371 34.00 -3.46 -33.25
N VAL A 372 33.71 -4.47 -32.42
CA VAL A 372 32.66 -4.40 -31.39
C VAL A 372 32.98 -3.33 -30.34
N LEU A 373 34.21 -3.27 -29.85
CA LEU A 373 34.65 -2.25 -28.89
C LEU A 373 34.52 -0.84 -29.46
N SER A 374 34.82 -0.63 -30.74
CA SER A 374 34.64 0.64 -31.44
C SER A 374 33.17 1.06 -31.51
N ILE A 375 32.29 0.15 -31.94
CA ILE A 375 30.83 0.38 -32.00
C ILE A 375 30.29 0.75 -30.60
N LEU A 376 30.65 -0.04 -29.59
CA LEU A 376 30.21 0.19 -28.21
C LEU A 376 30.78 1.49 -27.63
N SER A 377 32.02 1.86 -27.96
CA SER A 377 32.62 3.13 -27.53
C SER A 377 31.87 4.34 -28.07
N GLN A 378 31.51 4.31 -29.36
CA GLN A 378 30.72 5.37 -29.99
C GLN A 378 29.32 5.46 -29.37
N TYR A 379 28.65 4.32 -29.18
CA TYR A 379 27.34 4.27 -28.55
C TYR A 379 27.38 4.75 -27.09
N ASN A 380 28.38 4.31 -26.31
CA ASN A 380 28.58 4.71 -24.93
C ASN A 380 28.73 6.23 -24.80
N LYS A 381 29.61 6.84 -25.60
CA LYS A 381 29.84 8.30 -25.58
C LYS A 381 28.55 9.06 -25.91
N LYS A 382 27.83 8.64 -26.96
CA LYS A 382 26.56 9.23 -27.34
C LYS A 382 25.53 9.16 -26.21
N GLN A 383 25.37 8.00 -25.58
CA GLN A 383 24.39 7.83 -24.51
C GLN A 383 24.81 8.53 -23.21
N GLN A 384 26.12 8.65 -22.92
CA GLN A 384 26.64 9.47 -21.81
C GLN A 384 26.26 10.93 -21.95
N ASP A 385 26.44 11.51 -23.14
CA ASP A 385 26.10 12.92 -23.37
C ASP A 385 24.57 13.13 -23.25
N LEU A 386 23.77 12.23 -23.81
CA LEU A 386 22.31 12.32 -23.75
C LEU A 386 21.75 12.14 -22.34
N ILE A 387 22.22 11.14 -21.56
CA ILE A 387 21.73 10.97 -20.19
C ILE A 387 22.15 12.12 -19.28
N TYR A 388 23.33 12.70 -19.54
CA TYR A 388 23.77 13.89 -18.84
C TYR A 388 22.88 15.11 -19.16
N GLU A 389 22.59 15.37 -20.43
CA GLU A 389 21.62 16.41 -20.84
C GLU A 389 20.23 16.15 -20.21
N TYR A 390 19.80 14.89 -20.13
CA TYR A 390 18.56 14.52 -19.44
C TYR A 390 18.61 14.81 -17.93
N PHE A 391 19.72 14.54 -17.24
CA PHE A 391 19.87 14.86 -15.82
C PHE A 391 19.86 16.37 -15.54
N ILE A 392 20.39 17.19 -16.46
CA ILE A 392 20.21 18.65 -16.40
C ILE A 392 18.74 19.01 -16.60
N GLN A 393 18.12 18.49 -17.65
CA GLN A 393 16.72 18.77 -18.01
C GLN A 393 15.76 18.50 -16.85
N GLU A 394 15.89 17.34 -16.20
CA GLU A 394 15.02 16.95 -15.08
C GLU A 394 15.42 17.61 -13.75
N GLY A 395 16.56 18.30 -13.70
CA GLY A 395 17.06 18.97 -12.50
C GLY A 395 17.69 18.04 -11.47
N LEU A 396 18.15 16.84 -11.88
CA LEU A 396 18.94 15.94 -11.04
C LEU A 396 20.38 16.46 -10.89
N ALA A 397 20.94 17.00 -11.98
CA ALA A 397 22.24 17.67 -12.00
C ALA A 397 22.08 19.11 -11.44
N ASP A 398 21.91 19.22 -10.12
CA ASP A 398 21.69 20.47 -9.40
C ASP A 398 22.90 20.80 -8.52
N MET A 399 23.49 21.98 -8.71
CA MET A 399 24.59 22.51 -7.88
C MET A 399 24.10 23.42 -6.75
N SER A 400 22.87 23.90 -6.83
CA SER A 400 22.29 24.87 -5.89
C SER A 400 21.64 24.17 -4.70
N HIS A 401 21.16 22.94 -4.90
CA HIS A 401 20.38 22.22 -3.89
C HIS A 401 20.87 20.80 -3.67
N LYS A 402 20.62 20.28 -2.46
CA LYS A 402 20.78 18.86 -2.16
C LYS A 402 19.67 18.06 -2.82
N VAL A 403 20.05 16.99 -3.52
CA VAL A 403 19.16 16.11 -4.27
C VAL A 403 19.31 14.67 -3.77
N ALA A 404 18.22 13.91 -3.81
CA ALA A 404 18.23 12.49 -3.51
C ALA A 404 17.48 11.65 -4.54
N VAL A 405 17.79 10.37 -4.59
CA VAL A 405 17.08 9.36 -5.38
C VAL A 405 16.46 8.30 -4.47
N VAL A 406 15.34 7.71 -4.89
CA VAL A 406 14.64 6.64 -4.18
C VAL A 406 14.53 5.42 -5.07
N ASP A 407 14.93 4.27 -4.53
CA ASP A 407 14.81 2.96 -5.15
C ASP A 407 14.23 1.96 -4.12
N VAL A 408 13.66 0.85 -4.56
CA VAL A 408 13.09 -0.14 -3.64
C VAL A 408 14.21 -0.98 -3.03
N ARG A 409 15.06 -1.58 -3.88
CA ARG A 409 16.09 -2.50 -3.39
C ARG A 409 17.26 -2.68 -4.34
N GLY A 410 18.43 -2.98 -3.79
CA GLY A 410 19.56 -3.37 -4.61
C GLY A 410 20.93 -3.32 -3.96
N THR A 411 21.95 -3.45 -4.80
CA THR A 411 23.37 -3.29 -4.47
C THR A 411 23.84 -1.84 -4.51
N ARG A 412 22.95 -0.88 -4.78
CA ARG A 412 23.28 0.55 -5.03
C ARG A 412 24.07 0.79 -6.32
N SER A 413 24.06 -0.16 -7.26
CA SER A 413 24.75 -0.02 -8.55
C SER A 413 24.13 1.05 -9.46
N CYS A 414 22.80 1.24 -9.43
CA CYS A 414 22.17 2.36 -10.15
C CYS A 414 22.63 3.71 -9.59
N LEU A 415 22.67 3.86 -8.27
CA LEU A 415 23.19 5.06 -7.60
C LEU A 415 24.67 5.30 -7.95
N GLN A 416 25.48 4.24 -8.02
CA GLN A 416 26.86 4.34 -8.50
C GLN A 416 26.93 4.96 -9.89
N ALA A 417 26.18 4.42 -10.85
CA ALA A 417 26.18 4.91 -12.21
C ALA A 417 25.73 6.39 -12.29
N ILE A 418 24.64 6.74 -11.58
CA ILE A 418 24.16 8.13 -11.49
C ILE A 418 25.26 9.06 -10.96
N ASN A 419 25.87 8.72 -9.81
CA ASN A 419 26.86 9.57 -9.19
C ASN A 419 28.18 9.62 -9.96
N THR A 420 28.58 8.56 -10.66
CA THR A 420 29.72 8.60 -11.58
C THR A 420 29.47 9.58 -12.72
N ILE A 421 28.29 9.54 -13.35
CA ILE A 421 27.92 10.46 -14.45
C ILE A 421 27.95 11.91 -13.95
N LEU A 422 27.36 12.18 -12.78
CA LEU A 422 27.32 13.51 -12.18
C LEU A 422 28.72 14.02 -11.80
N SER A 423 29.52 13.22 -11.09
CA SER A 423 30.85 13.62 -10.63
C SER A 423 31.83 13.81 -11.77
N ASN A 424 31.74 13.05 -12.86
CA ASN A 424 32.54 13.26 -14.07
C ASN A 424 32.29 14.63 -14.72
N LYS A 425 31.17 15.28 -14.42
CA LYS A 425 30.80 16.61 -14.91
C LYS A 425 30.89 17.69 -13.82
N GLY A 426 31.50 17.37 -12.67
CA GLY A 426 31.71 18.31 -11.56
C GLY A 426 30.53 18.49 -10.61
N TYR A 427 29.48 17.67 -10.71
CA TYR A 427 28.33 17.73 -9.82
C TYR A 427 28.53 16.94 -8.53
N THR A 428 27.87 17.42 -7.47
CA THR A 428 27.86 16.74 -6.16
C THR A 428 27.08 15.41 -6.26
N PRO A 429 27.58 14.31 -5.69
CA PRO A 429 26.84 13.05 -5.61
C PRO A 429 25.49 13.22 -4.89
N VAL A 430 24.45 12.58 -5.41
CA VAL A 430 23.11 12.54 -4.78
C VAL A 430 23.05 11.46 -3.69
N LYS A 431 22.19 11.67 -2.68
CA LYS A 431 21.90 10.68 -1.63
C LYS A 431 20.92 9.61 -2.16
N GLY A 432 21.09 8.35 -1.75
CA GLY A 432 20.13 7.28 -2.08
C GLY A 432 19.24 6.87 -0.90
N TYR A 433 17.95 6.63 -1.16
CA TYR A 433 17.03 6.00 -0.21
C TYR A 433 16.56 4.64 -0.72
N TYR A 434 16.52 3.66 0.17
CA TYR A 434 16.15 2.28 -0.15
C TYR A 434 15.17 1.72 0.87
N LEU A 435 14.28 0.84 0.44
CA LEU A 435 13.59 -0.03 1.38
C LEU A 435 14.56 -1.09 1.90
N GLU A 436 15.36 -1.68 1.00
CA GLU A 436 16.31 -2.74 1.34
C GLU A 436 17.62 -2.64 0.57
N VAL A 437 18.74 -2.89 1.23
CA VAL A 437 20.06 -2.96 0.57
C VAL A 437 20.73 -4.30 0.84
N PHE A 438 21.41 -4.85 -0.17
CA PHE A 438 22.07 -6.16 -0.08
C PHE A 438 23.43 -6.13 0.65
N LYS A 439 24.01 -7.30 0.95
CA LYS A 439 25.28 -7.40 1.71
C LYS A 439 26.50 -6.95 0.90
N ASN A 440 26.51 -7.27 -0.38
CA ASN A 440 27.54 -6.89 -1.36
C ASN A 440 27.27 -5.53 -2.01
N ARG A 441 26.41 -4.70 -1.39
CA ARG A 441 26.16 -3.35 -1.86
C ARG A 441 27.46 -2.55 -1.94
N LYS A 442 27.48 -1.56 -2.82
CA LYS A 442 28.54 -0.57 -2.88
C LYS A 442 28.61 0.21 -1.57
N THR A 443 29.81 0.59 -1.17
CA THR A 443 30.10 1.35 0.07
C THR A 443 29.77 2.84 -0.09
N ILE A 444 29.77 3.60 1.00
CA ILE A 444 29.60 5.06 0.96
C ILE A 444 30.72 5.71 0.14
N LYS A 445 31.96 5.22 0.29
CA LYS A 445 33.11 5.71 -0.48
C LYS A 445 32.93 5.53 -1.99
N GLU A 446 32.31 4.44 -2.42
CA GLU A 446 32.14 4.14 -3.85
C GLU A 446 30.98 4.91 -4.51
N THR A 447 29.98 5.35 -3.74
CA THR A 447 28.69 5.79 -4.32
C THR A 447 28.04 6.98 -3.66
N GLY A 448 28.62 7.54 -2.60
CA GLY A 448 28.00 8.61 -1.82
C GLY A 448 27.08 8.09 -0.70
N ASP A 449 26.37 9.02 -0.07
CA ASP A 449 25.53 8.77 1.10
C ASP A 449 24.24 8.00 0.74
N TYR A 450 23.70 7.25 1.71
CA TYR A 450 22.43 6.55 1.56
C TYR A 450 21.79 6.17 2.90
N SER A 451 20.49 5.88 2.86
CA SER A 451 19.75 5.34 3.99
C SER A 451 18.85 4.19 3.53
N SER A 452 18.64 3.21 4.40
CA SER A 452 17.76 2.05 4.14
C SER A 452 16.93 1.70 5.37
N ILE A 453 15.75 1.10 5.17
CA ILE A 453 14.99 0.48 6.27
C ILE A 453 15.63 -0.85 6.65
N TYR A 454 15.92 -1.68 5.65
CA TYR A 454 16.47 -3.01 5.83
C TYR A 454 17.91 -3.11 5.35
N TYR A 455 18.77 -3.63 6.23
CA TYR A 455 20.18 -3.92 5.95
C TYR A 455 20.41 -5.42 6.06
N HIS A 456 20.79 -6.04 4.94
CA HIS A 456 20.78 -7.48 4.79
C HIS A 456 21.72 -8.23 5.74
N GLU A 457 22.83 -7.62 6.15
CA GLU A 457 23.74 -8.16 7.16
C GLU A 457 23.06 -8.39 8.51
N ARG A 458 21.99 -7.64 8.81
CA ARG A 458 21.21 -7.77 10.06
C ARG A 458 20.21 -8.92 10.03
N PHE A 459 20.02 -9.61 8.89
CA PHE A 459 19.02 -10.68 8.78
C PHE A 459 19.51 -12.04 9.30
N ARG A 460 20.81 -12.17 9.64
CA ARG A 460 21.35 -13.43 10.14
C ARG A 460 20.70 -13.82 11.47
N ASN A 461 20.23 -15.07 11.55
CA ASN A 461 19.66 -15.69 12.75
C ASN A 461 18.40 -15.01 13.32
N ASN A 462 17.66 -14.24 12.52
CA ASN A 462 16.38 -13.68 12.93
C ASN A 462 15.30 -13.84 11.85
N SER A 463 14.10 -13.39 12.18
CA SER A 463 12.93 -13.48 11.30
C SER A 463 12.98 -12.51 10.12
N LEU A 464 13.92 -11.57 10.04
CA LEU A 464 14.01 -10.66 8.89
C LEU A 464 14.46 -11.38 7.61
N ILE A 465 15.04 -12.58 7.69
CA ILE A 465 15.33 -13.40 6.51
C ILE A 465 14.09 -13.63 5.63
N TYR A 466 12.89 -13.62 6.24
CA TYR A 466 11.62 -13.76 5.52
C TYR A 466 11.26 -12.54 4.66
N ILE A 467 11.80 -11.36 4.98
CA ILE A 467 11.64 -10.16 4.16
C ILE A 467 12.46 -10.30 2.88
N TYR A 468 13.69 -10.80 2.97
CA TYR A 468 14.53 -11.04 1.79
C TYR A 468 13.85 -11.99 0.79
N GLU A 469 13.22 -13.06 1.30
CA GLU A 469 12.52 -14.05 0.50
C GLU A 469 11.34 -13.46 -0.31
N LEU A 470 10.79 -12.31 0.12
CA LEU A 470 9.73 -11.60 -0.60
C LEU A 470 10.24 -10.76 -1.77
N GLY A 471 11.54 -10.82 -2.07
CA GLY A 471 12.16 -9.91 -3.02
C GLY A 471 11.56 -9.86 -4.42
N ASN A 472 11.30 -11.02 -5.00
CA ASN A 472 10.61 -11.10 -6.29
C ASN A 472 9.18 -10.54 -6.22
N ILE A 473 8.53 -10.62 -5.06
CA ILE A 473 7.18 -10.07 -4.88
C ILE A 473 7.25 -8.54 -4.75
N PHE A 474 8.29 -8.00 -4.10
CA PHE A 474 8.52 -6.56 -4.05
C PHE A 474 8.71 -5.96 -5.45
N GLU A 475 9.54 -6.57 -6.28
CA GLU A 475 9.84 -6.09 -7.64
C GLU A 475 8.69 -6.35 -8.62
N GLN A 476 8.08 -7.55 -8.58
CA GLN A 476 7.19 -8.03 -9.64
C GLN A 476 5.70 -7.87 -9.31
N TYR A 477 5.37 -7.47 -8.08
CA TYR A 477 3.98 -7.23 -7.68
C TYR A 477 3.81 -5.92 -6.91
N PHE A 478 4.54 -5.71 -5.81
CA PHE A 478 4.35 -4.48 -5.02
C PHE A 478 4.67 -3.23 -5.83
N SER A 479 5.75 -3.29 -6.61
CA SER A 479 6.31 -2.17 -7.37
C SER A 479 5.97 -2.24 -8.86
N LEU A 480 4.81 -2.81 -9.20
CA LEU A 480 4.32 -2.79 -10.58
C LEU A 480 4.25 -1.35 -11.11
N SER A 481 4.56 -1.19 -12.40
CA SER A 481 4.61 0.09 -13.08
C SER A 481 3.82 0.02 -14.38
N PRO A 482 3.13 1.10 -14.78
CA PRO A 482 2.47 1.22 -16.07
C PRO A 482 3.45 1.65 -17.18
N HIS A 483 4.76 1.54 -16.96
CA HIS A 483 5.79 1.97 -17.91
C HIS A 483 6.75 0.84 -18.25
N LEU A 484 7.16 0.84 -19.52
CA LEU A 484 8.22 -0.02 -20.05
C LEU A 484 9.59 0.44 -19.57
N ARG A 485 10.59 -0.44 -19.66
CA ARG A 485 11.96 -0.12 -19.26
C ARG A 485 12.57 0.94 -20.18
N THR A 486 13.17 1.98 -19.61
CA THR A 486 14.05 2.89 -20.36
C THR A 486 15.34 2.16 -20.76
N ILE A 487 15.64 2.09 -22.05
CA ILE A 487 16.83 1.42 -22.59
C ILE A 487 17.88 2.40 -23.13
N ALA A 488 17.46 3.60 -23.54
CA ALA A 488 18.35 4.63 -24.10
C ALA A 488 17.70 6.01 -24.00
N TYR A 489 18.37 7.02 -24.53
CA TYR A 489 17.85 8.37 -24.73
C TYR A 489 18.04 8.81 -26.17
N LYS A 490 17.19 9.73 -26.62
CA LYS A 490 17.31 10.41 -27.91
C LYS A 490 17.00 11.89 -27.75
N LYS A 491 17.67 12.73 -28.53
CA LYS A 491 17.36 14.15 -28.64
C LYS A 491 16.27 14.34 -29.68
N ASN A 492 15.19 15.01 -29.29
CA ASN A 492 14.09 15.40 -30.18
C ASN A 492 13.88 16.90 -30.04
N ARG A 493 14.31 17.66 -31.05
CA ARG A 493 14.47 19.12 -30.97
C ARG A 493 15.39 19.48 -29.80
N ASP A 494 14.90 20.27 -28.85
CA ASP A 494 15.64 20.75 -27.68
C ASP A 494 15.44 19.88 -26.43
N LEU A 495 14.67 18.78 -26.52
CA LEU A 495 14.36 17.92 -25.39
C LEU A 495 15.03 16.55 -25.52
N ILE A 496 15.53 16.03 -24.40
CA ILE A 496 15.96 14.64 -24.29
C ILE A 496 14.78 13.79 -23.85
N GLN A 497 14.50 12.76 -24.65
CA GLN A 497 13.40 11.83 -24.42
C GLN A 497 13.95 10.44 -24.06
N PRO A 498 13.41 9.79 -23.03
CA PRO A 498 13.69 8.38 -22.78
C PRO A 498 13.17 7.52 -23.93
N VAL A 499 13.94 6.52 -24.31
CA VAL A 499 13.57 5.48 -25.26
C VAL A 499 13.25 4.22 -24.47
N PHE A 500 12.06 3.67 -24.68
CA PHE A 500 11.59 2.48 -24.01
C PHE A 500 11.83 1.21 -24.83
N GLU A 501 11.91 0.06 -24.15
CA GLU A 501 11.91 -1.23 -24.82
C GLU A 501 10.61 -1.47 -25.61
N GLU A 502 10.69 -2.26 -26.67
CA GLU A 502 9.53 -2.66 -27.46
C GLU A 502 8.82 -3.84 -26.80
N SER A 503 7.72 -3.55 -26.09
CA SER A 503 6.85 -4.55 -25.49
C SER A 503 5.47 -3.95 -25.24
N GLU A 504 4.47 -4.81 -25.06
CA GLU A 504 3.15 -4.40 -24.56
C GLU A 504 3.06 -4.59 -23.05
N ILE A 505 2.29 -3.73 -22.39
CA ILE A 505 1.94 -3.88 -20.97
C ILE A 505 0.58 -4.58 -20.90
N ASP A 506 0.54 -5.73 -20.25
CA ASP A 506 -0.70 -6.51 -20.08
C ASP A 506 -1.76 -5.68 -19.33
N ASN A 507 -3.01 -5.71 -19.80
CA ASN A 507 -4.16 -5.09 -19.13
C ASN A 507 -4.30 -5.55 -17.67
N VAL A 508 -3.90 -6.77 -17.33
CA VAL A 508 -3.86 -7.26 -15.93
C VAL A 508 -2.90 -6.42 -15.09
N VAL A 509 -1.74 -6.04 -15.63
CA VAL A 509 -0.78 -5.16 -14.95
C VAL A 509 -1.37 -3.77 -14.78
N VAL A 510 -1.94 -3.19 -15.83
CA VAL A 510 -2.58 -1.85 -15.78
C VAL A 510 -3.66 -1.79 -14.70
N ASN A 511 -4.56 -2.78 -14.67
CA ASN A 511 -5.62 -2.85 -13.66
C ASN A 511 -5.08 -3.05 -12.24
N THR A 512 -3.99 -3.81 -12.08
CA THR A 512 -3.35 -4.03 -10.77
C THR A 512 -2.63 -2.77 -10.28
N VAL A 513 -1.95 -2.05 -11.18
CA VAL A 513 -1.34 -0.75 -10.88
C VAL A 513 -2.42 0.22 -10.41
N LYS A 514 -3.54 0.32 -11.14
CA LYS A 514 -4.65 1.20 -10.75
C LYS A 514 -5.22 0.83 -9.37
N CYS A 515 -5.38 -0.48 -9.10
CA CYS A 515 -5.76 -0.97 -7.79
C CYS A 515 -4.77 -0.54 -6.70
N HIS A 516 -3.46 -0.59 -6.95
CA HIS A 516 -2.46 -0.14 -6.00
C HIS A 516 -2.54 1.37 -5.77
N GLU A 517 -2.63 2.18 -6.83
CA GLU A 517 -2.79 3.63 -6.73
C GLU A 517 -3.97 4.05 -5.87
N ASP A 518 -5.16 3.50 -6.14
CA ASP A 518 -6.39 3.84 -5.42
C ASP A 518 -6.25 3.48 -3.92
N VAL A 519 -5.66 2.32 -3.62
CA VAL A 519 -5.39 1.87 -2.25
C VAL A 519 -4.37 2.76 -1.56
N MET A 520 -3.25 3.09 -2.22
CA MET A 520 -2.20 3.93 -1.64
C MET A 520 -2.73 5.33 -1.33
N ALA A 521 -3.54 5.91 -2.23
CA ALA A 521 -4.09 7.25 -2.04
C ALA A 521 -4.98 7.31 -0.80
N LEU A 522 -5.94 6.39 -0.67
CA LEU A 522 -6.83 6.35 0.50
C LEU A 522 -6.07 6.00 1.78
N PHE A 523 -5.16 5.01 1.71
CA PHE A 523 -4.36 4.62 2.88
C PHE A 523 -3.46 5.77 3.35
N SER A 524 -2.84 6.54 2.45
CA SER A 524 -1.99 7.69 2.80
C SER A 524 -2.77 8.76 3.54
N LYS A 525 -3.98 9.10 3.05
CA LYS A 525 -4.90 10.02 3.75
C LYS A 525 -5.26 9.52 5.15
N LEU A 526 -5.60 8.23 5.26
CA LEU A 526 -5.98 7.64 6.55
C LEU A 526 -4.80 7.50 7.50
N PHE A 527 -3.59 7.25 6.99
CA PHE A 527 -2.35 7.20 7.76
C PHE A 527 -2.04 8.54 8.44
N ILE A 528 -2.24 9.66 7.74
CA ILE A 528 -2.07 11.01 8.30
C ILE A 528 -3.18 11.33 9.32
N SER A 529 -4.45 11.17 8.93
CA SER A 529 -5.59 11.50 9.82
C SER A 529 -5.67 10.61 11.07
N ASN A 530 -5.12 9.38 11.02
CA ASN A 530 -4.96 8.50 12.18
C ASN A 530 -3.67 8.73 12.96
N LYS A 531 -2.93 9.83 12.71
CA LYS A 531 -1.69 10.19 13.43
C LYS A 531 -0.61 9.10 13.48
N LEU A 532 -0.68 8.08 12.62
CA LEU A 532 0.31 6.99 12.57
C LEU A 532 1.69 7.46 12.11
N HIS A 533 1.77 8.60 11.42
CA HIS A 533 3.00 9.25 11.03
C HIS A 533 3.86 9.72 12.21
N LEU A 534 3.24 10.10 13.32
CA LEU A 534 3.94 10.41 14.59
C LEU A 534 4.55 9.14 15.22
N HIS A 535 4.03 7.97 14.85
CA HIS A 535 4.42 6.65 15.37
C HIS A 535 5.02 5.75 14.27
N VAL A 536 5.71 6.35 13.29
CA VAL A 536 6.16 5.66 12.06
C VAL A 536 7.08 4.46 12.34
N ASN A 537 7.94 4.54 13.36
CA ASN A 537 8.84 3.43 13.71
C ASN A 537 8.06 2.21 14.22
N SER A 538 7.05 2.42 15.07
CA SER A 538 6.17 1.36 15.57
C SER A 538 5.29 0.80 14.45
N THR A 539 4.81 1.66 13.55
CA THR A 539 4.06 1.25 12.34
C THR A 539 4.91 0.33 11.47
N LEU A 540 6.14 0.73 11.13
CA LEU A 540 7.08 -0.08 10.33
C LEU A 540 7.40 -1.41 11.03
N PHE A 541 7.58 -1.41 12.35
CA PHE A 541 7.81 -2.63 13.12
C PHE A 541 6.65 -3.62 13.00
N LEU A 542 5.41 -3.16 13.20
CA LEU A 542 4.21 -4.00 13.09
C LEU A 542 4.01 -4.51 11.65
N THR A 543 4.20 -3.66 10.65
CA THR A 543 4.14 -4.09 9.25
C THR A 543 5.20 -5.14 8.93
N THR A 544 6.43 -4.97 9.44
CA THR A 544 7.50 -5.96 9.27
C THR A 544 7.06 -7.33 9.82
N LYS A 545 6.37 -7.36 10.96
CA LYS A 545 5.82 -8.61 11.53
C LYS A 545 4.76 -9.24 10.63
N VAL A 546 3.86 -8.43 10.07
CA VAL A 546 2.84 -8.89 9.10
C VAL A 546 3.50 -9.52 7.86
N LEU A 547 4.50 -8.86 7.28
CA LEU A 547 5.21 -9.36 6.09
C LEU A 547 6.00 -10.64 6.38
N ILE A 548 6.67 -10.70 7.53
CA ILE A 548 7.31 -11.93 8.01
C ILE A 548 6.28 -13.05 8.11
N TYR A 549 5.12 -12.78 8.68
CA TYR A 549 4.05 -13.77 8.79
C TYR A 549 3.54 -14.21 7.41
N PHE A 550 3.28 -13.26 6.51
CA PHE A 550 2.86 -13.55 5.13
C PHE A 550 3.88 -14.45 4.43
N SER A 551 5.17 -14.10 4.50
CA SER A 551 6.26 -14.89 3.92
C SER A 551 6.33 -16.32 4.48
N GLN A 552 6.12 -16.49 5.78
CA GLN A 552 6.12 -17.80 6.43
C GLN A 552 4.86 -18.64 6.15
N LYS A 553 3.69 -17.99 6.19
CA LYS A 553 2.35 -18.60 6.20
C LYS A 553 1.38 -17.76 5.35
N PRO A 554 1.56 -17.72 4.01
CA PRO A 554 0.78 -16.83 3.15
C PRO A 554 -0.65 -17.35 2.98
N ILE A 555 -1.68 -16.54 3.24
CA ILE A 555 -3.08 -17.00 3.13
C ILE A 555 -3.46 -17.18 1.65
N TYR A 556 -4.15 -18.28 1.31
CA TYR A 556 -4.51 -18.63 -0.08
C TYR A 556 -5.17 -17.49 -0.86
N ARG A 557 -6.09 -16.75 -0.21
CA ARG A 557 -6.75 -15.60 -0.84
C ARG A 557 -5.72 -14.60 -1.38
N TYR A 558 -4.64 -14.33 -0.64
CA TYR A 558 -3.61 -13.37 -1.05
C TYR A 558 -2.68 -13.98 -2.10
N LEU A 559 -2.38 -15.28 -2.00
CA LEU A 559 -1.65 -15.98 -3.06
C LEU A 559 -2.39 -15.92 -4.41
N SER A 560 -3.72 -15.93 -4.41
CA SER A 560 -4.48 -15.85 -5.66
C SER A 560 -4.28 -14.55 -6.42
N ALA A 561 -3.92 -13.46 -5.73
CA ALA A 561 -3.53 -12.19 -6.36
C ALA A 561 -2.19 -12.30 -7.12
N LEU A 562 -1.32 -13.23 -6.71
CA LEU A 562 -0.01 -13.47 -7.31
C LEU A 562 -0.03 -14.53 -8.42
N ASN A 563 -1.17 -15.18 -8.68
CA ASN A 563 -1.31 -16.18 -9.73
C ASN A 563 -0.86 -15.72 -11.14
N PRO A 564 -1.17 -14.49 -11.61
CA PRO A 564 -0.72 -14.06 -12.92
C PRO A 564 0.76 -13.65 -12.96
N VAL A 565 1.42 -13.52 -11.80
CA VAL A 565 2.78 -12.98 -11.73
C VAL A 565 3.80 -14.03 -12.15
N ARG A 566 4.60 -13.68 -13.16
CA ARG A 566 5.68 -14.51 -13.70
C ARG A 566 7.03 -13.87 -13.37
N ILE A 567 8.01 -14.71 -13.05
CA ILE A 567 9.39 -14.30 -12.78
C ILE A 567 10.32 -15.04 -13.70
N ASN A 568 11.35 -14.34 -14.19
CA ASN A 568 12.42 -15.00 -14.92
C ASN A 568 13.21 -15.88 -13.95
N ASN A 569 13.30 -17.18 -14.22
CA ASN A 569 14.20 -18.04 -13.47
C ASN A 569 15.65 -17.81 -13.92
N LYS A 570 16.64 -18.18 -13.10
CA LYS A 570 18.07 -18.05 -13.45
C LYS A 570 18.51 -18.80 -14.73
N LYS A 571 17.58 -19.49 -15.41
CA LYS A 571 17.78 -20.21 -16.68
C LYS A 571 17.03 -19.54 -17.85
N GLY A 572 16.60 -18.28 -17.72
CA GLY A 572 15.95 -17.53 -18.80
C GLY A 572 14.49 -17.91 -19.08
N LYS A 573 13.85 -18.74 -18.23
CA LYS A 573 12.44 -19.15 -18.41
C LYS A 573 11.54 -18.47 -17.39
N TYR A 574 10.47 -17.84 -17.87
CA TYR A 574 9.44 -17.25 -17.03
C TYR A 574 8.56 -18.31 -16.36
N ILE A 575 8.64 -18.39 -15.04
CA ILE A 575 7.83 -19.28 -14.19
C ILE A 575 6.86 -18.47 -13.33
N TYR A 576 5.68 -19.01 -13.06
CA TYR A 576 4.74 -18.39 -12.13
C TYR A 576 5.30 -18.41 -10.69
N ILE A 577 5.10 -17.30 -9.95
CA ILE A 577 5.43 -17.23 -8.51
C ILE A 577 4.62 -18.28 -7.75
N VAL A 578 3.32 -18.40 -8.08
CA VAL A 578 2.44 -19.41 -7.52
C VAL A 578 2.35 -20.59 -8.49
N LYS A 579 2.89 -21.75 -8.08
CA LYS A 579 2.84 -22.98 -8.88
C LYS A 579 1.75 -23.91 -8.40
N ARG A 580 0.87 -24.33 -9.31
CA ARG A 580 -0.03 -25.46 -9.05
C ARG A 580 0.75 -26.76 -9.16
N ILE A 581 0.69 -27.56 -8.11
CA ILE A 581 1.42 -28.83 -8.04
C ILE A 581 0.44 -29.98 -8.17
N SER A 582 0.75 -30.94 -9.05
CA SER A 582 -0.02 -32.17 -9.19
C SER A 582 0.42 -33.22 -8.15
N LEU A 583 -0.48 -34.12 -7.76
CA LEU A 583 -0.14 -35.27 -6.90
C LEU A 583 0.96 -36.14 -7.52
N ASN A 584 0.98 -36.26 -8.85
CA ASN A 584 2.04 -36.99 -9.57
C ASN A 584 3.41 -36.30 -9.44
N SER A 585 3.45 -34.97 -9.43
CA SER A 585 4.69 -34.21 -9.22
C SER A 585 5.25 -34.42 -7.80
N ILE A 586 4.37 -34.53 -6.80
CA ILE A 586 4.74 -34.83 -5.41
C ILE A 586 5.28 -36.26 -5.30
N ARG A 587 4.56 -37.25 -5.86
CA ARG A 587 4.98 -38.66 -5.84
C ARG A 587 6.33 -38.89 -6.52
N LYS A 588 6.60 -38.19 -7.62
CA LYS A 588 7.86 -38.29 -8.37
C LYS A 588 9.03 -37.55 -7.72
N HIS A 589 8.85 -36.92 -6.55
CA HIS A 589 9.88 -36.10 -5.88
C HIS A 589 10.49 -35.00 -6.77
N ASN A 590 9.78 -34.58 -7.83
CA ASN A 590 10.24 -33.59 -8.81
C ASN A 590 10.06 -32.14 -8.32
N ILE A 591 10.02 -31.93 -7.00
CA ILE A 591 9.74 -30.64 -6.39
C ILE A 591 10.87 -30.29 -5.44
N SER A 592 11.73 -29.39 -5.88
CA SER A 592 12.71 -28.74 -5.02
C SER A 592 12.19 -27.36 -4.64
N TRP A 593 11.82 -27.17 -3.37
CA TRP A 593 11.68 -25.86 -2.75
C TRP A 593 12.67 -25.74 -1.60
N TRP A 594 13.27 -24.57 -1.47
CA TRP A 594 14.08 -24.27 -0.29
C TRP A 594 13.18 -23.98 0.92
N ARG A 595 12.02 -23.35 0.67
CA ARG A 595 10.96 -23.08 1.63
C ARG A 595 9.64 -22.80 0.90
N GLY A 596 8.52 -23.24 1.46
CA GLY A 596 7.19 -23.00 0.88
C GLY A 596 6.08 -23.60 1.74
N SER A 597 4.84 -23.19 1.48
CA SER A 597 3.63 -23.79 2.09
C SER A 597 2.82 -24.47 1.00
N VAL A 598 2.35 -25.70 1.28
CA VAL A 598 1.45 -26.42 0.37
C VAL A 598 0.01 -26.16 0.82
N TYR A 599 -0.79 -25.69 -0.12
CA TYR A 599 -2.23 -25.52 0.04
C TYR A 599 -2.94 -26.53 -0.85
N PHE A 600 -3.86 -27.29 -0.25
CA PHE A 600 -4.69 -28.27 -0.95
C PHE A 600 -6.13 -28.16 -0.49
N LEU A 601 -7.05 -28.45 -1.41
CA LEU A 601 -8.48 -28.46 -1.15
C LEU A 601 -8.89 -29.89 -0.81
N LEU A 602 -9.30 -30.15 0.44
CA LEU A 602 -10.02 -31.37 0.76
C LEU A 602 -11.52 -31.12 0.56
N ARG A 603 -12.21 -32.03 -0.12
CA ARG A 603 -13.67 -32.15 0.01
C ARG A 603 -13.93 -32.84 1.35
N THR A 604 -14.45 -32.11 2.33
CA THR A 604 -15.04 -32.74 3.51
C THR A 604 -16.44 -33.26 3.17
N VAL A 605 -16.91 -34.28 3.89
CA VAL A 605 -18.19 -34.99 3.64
C VAL A 605 -19.40 -34.04 3.62
N ALA A 606 -19.27 -32.86 4.21
CA ALA A 606 -20.24 -31.77 4.16
C ALA A 606 -19.86 -30.68 3.14
N PHE A 607 -19.70 -31.02 1.84
CA PHE A 607 -19.63 -30.16 0.64
C PHE A 607 -18.73 -28.88 0.62
N SER A 608 -18.06 -28.52 1.71
CA SER A 608 -17.17 -27.37 1.79
C SER A 608 -15.75 -27.78 1.41
N LYS A 609 -15.14 -27.06 0.48
CA LYS A 609 -13.70 -27.21 0.22
C LYS A 609 -12.94 -26.47 1.32
N VAL A 610 -12.22 -27.20 2.16
CA VAL A 610 -11.34 -26.61 3.19
C VAL A 610 -9.91 -26.60 2.67
N ILE A 611 -9.27 -25.44 2.76
CA ILE A 611 -7.85 -25.28 2.43
C ILE A 611 -7.04 -25.52 3.70
N ASN A 612 -6.27 -26.60 3.72
CA ASN A 612 -5.39 -26.90 4.85
C ASN A 612 -3.94 -26.49 4.52
N PRO A 613 -3.27 -25.70 5.38
CA PRO A 613 -1.85 -25.45 5.25
C PRO A 613 -1.07 -26.68 5.74
N ILE A 614 -0.14 -27.18 4.94
CA ILE A 614 0.98 -27.98 5.47
C ILE A 614 2.24 -27.15 5.34
N SER A 615 2.80 -26.75 6.49
CA SER A 615 4.11 -26.12 6.56
C SER A 615 5.17 -27.21 6.52
N PHE A 616 5.84 -27.37 5.39
CA PHE A 616 7.05 -28.18 5.31
C PHE A 616 8.27 -27.29 5.53
N CYS A 617 8.89 -27.37 6.71
CA CYS A 617 10.29 -26.97 6.87
C CYS A 617 11.17 -28.12 6.34
N LEU A 618 11.15 -28.38 5.04
CA LEU A 618 12.09 -29.33 4.45
C LEU A 618 13.45 -28.63 4.34
N LYS A 619 14.20 -28.62 5.45
CA LYS A 619 15.66 -28.45 5.40
C LYS A 619 16.19 -29.58 4.54
N LYS A 620 16.65 -29.27 3.32
CA LYS A 620 17.43 -30.11 2.42
C LYS A 620 17.00 -31.60 2.42
N ILE A 621 16.12 -31.99 1.49
CA ILE A 621 16.25 -33.34 0.94
C ILE A 621 17.46 -33.28 0.01
N TYR A 622 18.62 -33.74 0.51
CA TYR A 622 19.75 -34.06 -0.33
C TYR A 622 19.27 -35.10 -1.35
N HIS A 623 19.14 -34.72 -2.62
CA HIS A 623 19.39 -35.70 -3.67
C HIS A 623 20.90 -35.75 -3.87
N ARG A 624 21.46 -36.86 -3.41
CA ARG A 624 22.76 -37.37 -3.82
C ARG A 624 22.63 -37.71 -5.32
N THR A 625 23.42 -37.03 -6.14
CA THR A 625 23.90 -37.51 -7.45
C THR A 625 25.33 -36.97 -7.52
N THR A 626 26.34 -37.70 -7.05
CA THR A 626 27.20 -38.57 -7.88
C THR A 626 27.40 -38.03 -9.30
N ASN A 627 28.64 -37.56 -9.50
CA ASN A 627 29.34 -37.11 -10.71
C ASN A 627 28.92 -35.76 -11.31
#